data_AF-A0A518KDY7-F1
#
_entry.id   AF-A0A518KDY7-F1
#
_cell.length_a   1.000
_cell.length_b   1.000
_cell.length_c   1.000
_cell.angle_alpha   90.00
_cell.angle_beta   90.00
_cell.angle_gamma   90.00
#
_symmetry.space_group_name_H-M   'P 1'
#
loop_
_entity.id
_entity.type
_entity.pdbx_description
1 polymer ?
#
loop_
_entity_poly.entity_id
_entity_poly.type
_entity_poly.pdbx_seq_one_letter_code
_entity_poly.pdbx_strand_id
1 'polypeptide(L)'
;MDSTAVTFVCPSCGKKVSAPARFAGRTAPCPGCREPLLVPMPKVVAQKIDPFANLIGFHCRLCQTRMHAPPDLVGSKAKCPDCHTLTVVPPPPEPPKSLRPKAMDEEGYELYEGEQPHGVDLARVAAPTVSFSCRLCGTHLSAEASRVGETVSCPDCGAATPVPVTAKPAAKFALVAETYDVDAAPEVDTTVLRTRFEELVERAPAGYRTLLAKDSPEGGKAEIDNESASTFGWGIGLFDGLATAFTQSKMLLAWFGLSFGLLFVVLMIAALDALASSGGMYGWIGMILLLGTTVFVTAMWMTIACTVCWTVMDSAATGARCVYNWPVFDFGEWAPPAVTVVFAMIVAAIPGSIAGQLIPNATSLPWPLDSVFGWSAVGAMFAFPVIVLSQLNETSMWAILSPGVLRTMRYAPVTWLAFYASAFGLAVGSMWIGEDLAASMGPWSVFVILPVEFLIDLAYAWLLGRLAWIAGAATPRSVAADDRR
;
A
#
# COMPACT_ATOMS: atom_id res chain seq x y z
N MET A 1 -19.01 -29.85 20.89
CA MET A 1 -19.04 -29.41 22.31
C MET A 1 -17.71 -28.73 22.57
N ASP A 2 -17.63 -27.44 22.25
CA ASP A 2 -16.36 -26.69 22.23
C ASP A 2 -16.02 -26.19 23.62
N SER A 3 -15.07 -26.86 24.28
CA SER A 3 -14.47 -26.34 25.51
C SER A 3 -13.31 -25.42 25.15
N THR A 4 -13.56 -24.11 25.15
CA THR A 4 -12.49 -23.10 25.05
C THR A 4 -11.48 -23.31 26.19
N ALA A 5 -10.21 -23.49 25.84
CA ALA A 5 -9.13 -23.66 26.81
C ALA A 5 -8.42 -22.32 27.07
N VAL A 6 -8.18 -21.99 28.33
CA VAL A 6 -7.45 -20.81 28.78
C VAL A 6 -6.00 -21.20 29.03
N THR A 7 -5.06 -20.59 28.30
CA THR A 7 -3.62 -20.85 28.44
C THR A 7 -2.95 -19.71 29.20
N PHE A 8 -2.20 -20.03 30.25
CA PHE A 8 -1.55 -19.06 31.14
C PHE A 8 -0.25 -19.64 31.73
N VAL A 9 0.54 -18.82 32.41
CA VAL A 9 1.85 -19.20 32.96
C VAL A 9 1.74 -19.38 34.47
N CYS A 10 2.28 -20.48 35.01
CA CYS A 10 2.37 -20.69 36.45
C CYS A 10 3.39 -19.70 37.08
N PRO A 11 3.03 -18.93 38.11
CA PRO A 11 3.92 -17.95 38.73
C PRO A 11 5.06 -18.61 39.53
N SER A 12 4.86 -19.81 40.08
CA SER A 12 5.91 -20.49 40.86
C SER A 12 7.01 -21.11 39.98
N CYS A 13 6.64 -21.73 38.84
CA CYS A 13 7.60 -22.50 38.03
C CYS A 13 7.77 -22.02 36.59
N GLY A 14 7.01 -21.02 36.14
CA GLY A 14 7.10 -20.45 34.78
C GLY A 14 6.56 -21.36 33.67
N LYS A 15 6.01 -22.54 33.97
CA LYS A 15 5.50 -23.47 32.95
C LYS A 15 4.15 -22.96 32.41
N LYS A 16 3.97 -23.02 31.08
CA LYS A 16 2.68 -22.75 30.43
C LYS A 16 1.70 -23.90 30.73
N VAL A 17 0.53 -23.56 31.24
CA VAL A 17 -0.55 -24.49 31.61
C VAL A 17 -1.80 -24.10 30.83
N SER A 18 -2.53 -25.08 30.30
CA SER A 18 -3.81 -24.88 29.63
C SER A 18 -4.91 -25.56 30.45
N ALA A 19 -5.97 -24.83 30.79
CA ALA A 19 -7.09 -25.33 31.57
C ALA A 19 -8.41 -25.02 30.85
N PRO A 20 -9.39 -25.94 30.85
CA PRO A 20 -10.72 -25.66 30.31
C PRO A 20 -11.35 -24.44 30.99
N ALA A 21 -12.07 -23.59 30.24
CA ALA A 21 -12.67 -22.35 30.74
C ALA A 21 -13.60 -22.55 31.97
N ARG A 22 -14.19 -23.73 32.15
CA ARG A 22 -15.00 -24.08 33.35
C ARG A 22 -14.22 -24.04 34.67
N PHE A 23 -12.88 -24.04 34.61
CA PHE A 23 -12.02 -23.94 35.79
C PHE A 23 -11.54 -22.50 36.05
N ALA A 24 -11.92 -21.52 35.23
CA ALA A 24 -11.64 -20.12 35.46
C ALA A 24 -12.09 -19.67 36.86
N GLY A 25 -11.19 -19.02 37.61
CA GLY A 25 -11.44 -18.56 38.97
C GLY A 25 -11.34 -19.64 40.05
N ARG A 26 -11.06 -20.91 39.69
CA ARG A 26 -10.81 -22.00 40.66
C ARG A 26 -9.31 -22.25 40.81
N THR A 27 -8.92 -22.77 41.97
CA THR A 27 -7.56 -23.24 42.23
C THR A 27 -7.39 -24.68 41.75
N ALA A 28 -6.34 -24.96 40.99
CA ALA A 28 -5.96 -26.29 40.54
C ALA A 28 -4.45 -26.50 40.77
N PRO A 29 -3.98 -27.74 41.05
CA PRO A 29 -2.55 -27.99 41.22
C PRO A 29 -1.81 -27.85 39.89
N CYS A 30 -0.67 -27.15 39.89
CA CYS A 30 0.16 -27.02 38.69
C CYS A 30 0.76 -28.39 38.29
N PRO A 31 0.70 -28.81 37.00
CA PRO A 31 1.28 -30.07 36.56
C PRO A 31 2.82 -30.09 36.59
N GLY A 32 3.47 -28.93 36.74
CA GLY A 32 4.92 -28.81 36.88
C GLY A 32 5.39 -28.91 38.33
N CYS A 33 4.95 -27.99 39.19
CA CYS A 33 5.44 -27.85 40.57
C CYS A 33 4.45 -28.32 41.65
N ARG A 34 3.24 -28.77 41.30
CA ARG A 34 2.14 -29.18 42.21
C ARG A 34 1.59 -28.09 43.14
N GLU A 35 2.13 -26.89 43.12
CA GLU A 35 1.65 -25.77 43.91
C GLU A 35 0.24 -25.33 43.45
N PRO A 36 -0.69 -24.99 44.37
CA PRO A 36 -2.02 -24.52 44.01
C PRO A 36 -1.96 -23.24 43.18
N LEU A 37 -2.54 -23.31 41.98
CA LEU A 37 -2.52 -22.26 40.98
C LEU A 37 -3.94 -21.78 40.71
N LEU A 38 -4.18 -20.46 40.84
CA LEU A 38 -5.46 -19.85 40.47
C LEU A 38 -5.54 -19.73 38.94
N VAL A 39 -6.53 -20.38 38.32
CA VAL A 39 -6.79 -20.21 36.89
C VAL A 39 -7.36 -18.81 36.68
N PRO A 40 -6.70 -17.92 35.90
CA PRO A 40 -7.18 -16.57 35.68
C PRO A 40 -8.55 -16.61 34.99
N MET A 41 -9.48 -15.79 35.48
CA MET A 41 -10.73 -15.58 34.74
C MET A 41 -10.38 -14.91 33.41
N PRO A 42 -10.83 -15.46 32.27
CA PRO A 42 -10.69 -14.74 31.01
C PRO A 42 -11.36 -13.40 31.23
N LYS A 43 -10.60 -12.30 31.15
CA LYS A 43 -11.19 -10.97 31.01
C LYS A 43 -12.10 -11.11 29.81
N VAL A 44 -13.42 -11.02 30.03
CA VAL A 44 -14.37 -10.83 28.95
C VAL A 44 -13.95 -9.51 28.34
N VAL A 45 -13.10 -9.58 27.33
CA VAL A 45 -12.79 -8.44 26.48
C VAL A 45 -14.16 -8.11 25.94
N ALA A 46 -14.76 -7.03 26.42
CA ALA A 46 -15.99 -6.51 25.88
C ALA A 46 -15.74 -6.41 24.39
N GLN A 47 -16.28 -7.35 23.61
CA GLN A 47 -16.23 -7.26 22.18
C GLN A 47 -16.82 -5.89 21.91
N LYS A 48 -16.03 -5.04 21.27
CA LYS A 48 -16.48 -3.74 20.80
C LYS A 48 -17.55 -4.07 19.77
N ILE A 49 -18.80 -4.23 20.21
CA ILE A 49 -19.94 -4.45 19.34
C ILE A 49 -19.92 -3.24 18.44
N ASP A 50 -19.61 -3.45 17.17
CA ASP A 50 -19.60 -2.37 16.20
C ASP A 50 -21.05 -1.84 16.17
N PRO A 51 -21.32 -0.60 16.63
CA PRO A 51 -22.69 -0.12 16.80
C PRO A 51 -23.44 -0.03 15.46
N PHE A 52 -22.74 -0.23 14.35
CA PHE A 52 -23.27 -0.23 12.99
C PHE A 52 -23.56 -1.63 12.41
N ALA A 53 -23.11 -2.72 13.05
CA ALA A 53 -23.25 -4.08 12.51
C ALA A 53 -24.71 -4.56 12.41
N ASN A 54 -25.62 -3.96 13.18
CA ASN A 54 -27.03 -4.35 13.27
C ASN A 54 -27.96 -3.18 12.91
N LEU A 55 -27.81 -2.58 11.73
CA LEU A 55 -28.75 -1.56 11.24
C LEU A 55 -29.74 -2.14 10.24
N ILE A 56 -31.03 -1.88 10.44
CA ILE A 56 -32.10 -2.23 9.51
C ILE A 56 -32.22 -1.12 8.47
N GLY A 57 -32.05 -1.47 7.19
CA GLY A 57 -32.27 -0.57 6.07
C GLY A 57 -33.73 -0.52 5.64
N PHE A 58 -34.29 0.67 5.49
CA PHE A 58 -35.66 0.88 5.00
C PHE A 58 -35.77 2.18 4.19
N HIS A 59 -36.81 2.32 3.39
CA HIS A 59 -37.01 3.50 2.52
C HIS A 59 -38.03 4.47 3.12
N CYS A 60 -37.79 5.78 2.97
CA CYS A 60 -38.76 6.80 3.31
C CYS A 60 -40.01 6.67 2.42
N ARG A 61 -41.20 6.68 3.03
CA ARG A 61 -42.48 6.54 2.31
C ARG A 61 -42.76 7.64 1.27
N LEU A 62 -42.14 8.82 1.40
CA LEU A 62 -42.42 9.98 0.55
C LEU A 62 -41.36 10.14 -0.55
N CYS A 63 -40.09 10.20 -0.18
CA CYS A 63 -38.98 10.50 -1.08
C CYS A 63 -38.11 9.29 -1.44
N GLN A 64 -38.39 8.10 -0.89
CA GLN A 64 -37.63 6.86 -1.10
C GLN A 64 -36.16 6.89 -0.63
N THR A 65 -35.73 7.93 0.09
CA THR A 65 -34.42 7.98 0.74
C THR A 65 -34.22 6.75 1.62
N ARG A 66 -33.07 6.09 1.43
CA ARG A 66 -32.65 4.94 2.23
C ARG A 66 -32.22 5.41 3.62
N MET A 67 -32.85 4.88 4.66
CA MET A 67 -32.60 5.20 6.06
C MET A 67 -32.17 3.93 6.81
N HIS A 68 -31.42 4.11 7.89
CA HIS A 68 -30.91 3.04 8.73
C HIS A 68 -31.32 3.29 10.17
N ALA A 69 -31.87 2.26 10.83
CA ALA A 69 -32.24 2.34 12.24
C ALA A 69 -31.85 1.05 12.97
N PRO A 70 -31.42 1.12 14.25
CA PRO A 70 -31.19 -0.06 15.06
C PRO A 70 -32.48 -0.87 15.27
N PRO A 71 -32.38 -2.20 15.49
CA PRO A 71 -33.53 -3.09 15.67
C PRO A 71 -34.42 -2.71 16.85
N ASP A 72 -33.87 -2.05 17.87
CA ASP A 72 -34.61 -1.58 19.04
C ASP A 72 -35.65 -0.49 18.69
N LEU A 73 -35.54 0.13 17.50
CA LEU A 73 -36.47 1.14 17.00
C LEU A 73 -37.54 0.59 16.05
N VAL A 74 -37.64 -0.73 15.86
CA VAL A 74 -38.73 -1.34 15.08
C VAL A 74 -40.09 -0.90 15.63
N GLY A 75 -40.97 -0.41 14.75
CA GLY A 75 -42.27 0.17 15.13
C GLY A 75 -42.23 1.65 15.56
N SER A 76 -41.05 2.22 15.82
CA SER A 76 -40.89 3.64 16.13
C SER A 76 -40.88 4.50 14.85
N LYS A 77 -41.21 5.80 14.98
CA LYS A 77 -41.21 6.76 13.87
C LYS A 77 -39.82 7.41 13.74
N ALA A 78 -39.12 7.13 12.64
CA ALA A 78 -37.86 7.78 12.29
C ALA A 78 -38.11 8.99 11.37
N LYS A 79 -37.42 10.11 11.62
CA LYS A 79 -37.51 11.32 10.79
C LYS A 79 -36.56 11.22 9.60
N CYS A 80 -37.08 11.38 8.40
CA CYS A 80 -36.24 11.40 7.19
C CYS A 80 -35.31 12.62 7.16
N PRO A 81 -34.02 12.46 6.84
CA PRO A 81 -33.09 13.59 6.74
C PRO A 81 -33.47 14.54 5.61
N ASP A 82 -33.96 14.01 4.48
CA ASP A 82 -34.20 14.81 3.28
C ASP A 82 -35.56 15.51 3.28
N CYS A 83 -36.65 14.76 3.49
CA CYS A 83 -38.00 15.31 3.42
C CYS A 83 -38.66 15.56 4.79
N HIS A 84 -37.95 15.27 5.89
CA HIS A 84 -38.44 15.40 7.27
C HIS A 84 -39.72 14.63 7.62
N THR A 85 -40.20 13.77 6.71
CA THR A 85 -41.37 12.93 6.94
C THR A 85 -41.04 11.82 7.93
N LEU A 86 -41.92 11.63 8.91
CA LEU A 86 -41.85 10.52 9.85
C LEU A 86 -42.26 9.21 9.14
N THR A 87 -41.36 8.24 9.10
CA THR A 87 -41.57 6.89 8.55
C THR A 87 -41.41 5.86 9.66
N VAL A 88 -42.31 4.89 9.74
CA VAL A 88 -42.25 3.81 10.74
C VAL A 88 -41.17 2.81 10.33
N VAL A 89 -40.27 2.46 11.25
CA VAL A 89 -39.22 1.46 11.01
C VAL A 89 -39.89 0.08 10.88
N PRO A 90 -39.77 -0.61 9.73
CA PRO A 90 -40.36 -1.93 9.57
C PRO A 90 -39.56 -2.99 10.35
N PRO A 91 -40.20 -4.09 10.77
CA PRO A 91 -39.46 -5.23 11.29
C PRO A 91 -38.51 -5.78 10.21
N PRO A 92 -37.34 -6.31 10.60
CA PRO A 92 -36.42 -6.91 9.64
C PRO A 92 -37.15 -8.05 8.92
N PRO A 93 -37.00 -8.18 7.59
CA PRO A 93 -37.55 -9.33 6.89
C PRO A 93 -36.98 -10.59 7.54
N GLU A 94 -37.84 -11.58 7.82
CA GLU A 94 -37.37 -12.87 8.31
C GLU A 94 -36.33 -13.37 7.30
N PRO A 95 -35.11 -13.75 7.75
CA PRO A 95 -34.11 -14.25 6.83
C PRO A 95 -34.76 -15.39 6.04
N PRO A 96 -34.68 -15.37 4.70
CA PRO A 96 -35.30 -16.41 3.91
C PRO A 96 -34.77 -17.73 4.46
N LYS A 97 -35.67 -18.57 4.97
CA LYS A 97 -35.30 -19.94 5.38
C LYS A 97 -34.58 -20.48 4.17
N SER A 98 -33.29 -20.78 4.34
CA SER A 98 -32.51 -21.36 3.27
C SER A 98 -33.23 -22.66 2.92
N LEU A 99 -33.96 -22.62 1.81
CA LEU A 99 -34.41 -23.81 1.13
C LEU A 99 -33.13 -24.40 0.55
N ARG A 100 -32.33 -25.04 1.42
CA ARG A 100 -31.30 -25.95 0.94
C ARG A 100 -32.07 -26.93 0.07
N PRO A 101 -31.78 -27.00 -1.24
CA PRO A 101 -32.39 -28.00 -2.09
C PRO A 101 -32.10 -29.34 -1.42
N LYS A 102 -33.09 -30.23 -1.30
CA LYS A 102 -32.89 -31.59 -0.73
C LYS A 102 -31.73 -32.35 -1.39
N ALA A 103 -31.35 -31.96 -2.61
CA ALA A 103 -30.17 -32.46 -3.31
C ALA A 103 -28.83 -32.19 -2.61
N MET A 104 -28.75 -31.27 -1.64
CA MET A 104 -27.55 -31.06 -0.82
C MET A 104 -27.52 -31.93 0.44
N ASP A 105 -28.63 -32.58 0.80
CA ASP A 105 -28.70 -33.50 1.95
C ASP A 105 -28.34 -34.95 1.55
N GLU A 106 -28.27 -35.25 0.24
CA GLU A 106 -27.71 -36.50 -0.27
C GLU A 106 -26.19 -36.31 -0.44
N GLU A 107 -25.40 -37.01 0.38
CA GLU A 107 -23.92 -37.02 0.39
C GLU A 107 -23.30 -37.68 -0.87
N GLY A 108 -23.94 -37.54 -2.03
CA GLY A 108 -23.53 -38.12 -3.30
C GLY A 108 -22.82 -37.11 -4.21
N TYR A 109 -21.77 -36.44 -3.72
CA TYR A 109 -20.80 -35.88 -4.66
C TYR A 109 -19.92 -37.03 -5.15
N GLU A 110 -20.20 -37.55 -6.34
CA GLU A 110 -19.23 -38.38 -7.05
C GLU A 110 -18.00 -37.51 -7.31
N LEU A 111 -16.99 -37.65 -6.45
CA LEU A 111 -15.65 -37.16 -6.71
C LEU A 111 -15.19 -37.86 -7.98
N TYR A 112 -15.11 -37.11 -9.08
CA TYR A 112 -14.53 -37.59 -10.32
C TYR A 112 -13.12 -38.12 -10.02
N GLU A 113 -12.91 -39.42 -10.19
CA GLU A 113 -11.56 -40.01 -10.17
C GLU A 113 -10.85 -39.60 -11.46
N GLY A 114 -10.24 -38.41 -11.48
CA GLY A 114 -9.50 -37.89 -12.64
C GLY A 114 -9.43 -36.37 -12.71
N GLU A 115 -8.88 -35.87 -13.83
CA GLU A 115 -8.83 -34.44 -14.14
C GLU A 115 -10.26 -33.94 -14.39
N GLN A 116 -10.73 -33.02 -13.54
CA GLN A 116 -12.10 -32.53 -13.58
C GLN A 116 -12.32 -31.77 -14.90
N PRO A 117 -13.22 -32.23 -15.79
CA PRO A 117 -13.40 -31.59 -17.09
C PRO A 117 -13.83 -30.14 -16.89
N HIS A 118 -13.18 -29.22 -17.62
CA HIS A 118 -13.54 -27.82 -17.56
C HIS A 118 -15.04 -27.66 -17.88
N GLY A 119 -15.74 -26.81 -17.13
CA GLY A 119 -17.19 -26.63 -17.29
C GLY A 119 -17.63 -26.23 -18.72
N VAL A 120 -16.70 -25.70 -19.51
CA VAL A 120 -16.90 -25.37 -20.92
C VAL A 120 -17.05 -26.64 -21.79
N ASP A 121 -16.30 -27.70 -21.50
CA ASP A 121 -16.37 -28.95 -22.24
C ASP A 121 -17.64 -29.73 -21.90
N LEU A 122 -18.04 -29.72 -20.62
CA LEU A 122 -19.33 -30.24 -20.18
C LEU A 122 -20.49 -29.48 -20.84
N ALA A 123 -20.41 -28.16 -20.96
CA ALA A 123 -21.41 -27.35 -21.64
C ALA A 123 -21.49 -27.61 -23.15
N ARG A 124 -20.40 -28.06 -23.79
CA ARG A 124 -20.39 -28.44 -25.20
C ARG A 124 -21.04 -29.80 -25.45
N VAL A 125 -20.91 -30.73 -24.50
CA VAL A 125 -21.50 -32.08 -24.59
C VAL A 125 -22.96 -32.10 -24.11
N ALA A 126 -23.36 -31.17 -23.23
CA ALA A 126 -24.73 -31.07 -22.75
C ALA A 126 -25.73 -30.82 -23.89
N ALA A 127 -26.77 -31.64 -23.96
CA ALA A 127 -27.85 -31.45 -24.93
C ALA A 127 -28.50 -30.07 -24.70
N PRO A 128 -28.85 -29.32 -25.77
CA PRO A 128 -29.47 -28.01 -25.61
C PRO A 128 -30.81 -28.16 -24.89
N THR A 129 -30.96 -27.51 -23.74
CA THR A 129 -32.19 -27.50 -22.95
C THR A 129 -32.98 -26.21 -23.17
N VAL A 130 -34.30 -26.32 -23.21
CA VAL A 130 -35.25 -25.20 -23.23
C VAL A 130 -35.85 -25.04 -21.83
N SER A 131 -35.71 -23.85 -21.25
CA SER A 131 -36.31 -23.51 -19.96
C SER A 131 -37.70 -22.88 -20.14
N PHE A 132 -38.69 -23.33 -19.37
CA PHE A 132 -40.05 -22.77 -19.37
C PHE A 132 -40.68 -22.90 -17.98
N SER A 133 -41.67 -22.08 -17.66
CA SER A 133 -42.34 -22.11 -16.35
C SER A 133 -43.64 -22.91 -16.41
N CYS A 134 -43.91 -23.73 -15.40
CA CYS A 134 -45.19 -24.43 -15.24
C CYS A 134 -46.32 -23.42 -15.13
N ARG A 135 -47.37 -23.57 -15.93
CA ARG A 135 -48.50 -22.61 -15.96
C ARG A 135 -49.36 -22.61 -14.70
N LEU A 136 -49.29 -23.67 -13.89
CA LEU A 136 -50.11 -23.80 -12.69
C LEU A 136 -49.39 -23.30 -11.43
N CYS A 137 -48.17 -23.76 -11.17
CA CYS A 137 -47.43 -23.41 -9.95
C CYS A 137 -46.28 -22.41 -10.17
N GLY A 138 -45.93 -22.08 -11.42
CA GLY A 138 -44.82 -21.18 -11.73
C GLY A 138 -43.42 -21.80 -11.65
N THR A 139 -43.29 -23.07 -11.28
CA THR A 139 -41.99 -23.77 -11.20
C THR A 139 -41.25 -23.70 -12.53
N HIS A 140 -39.98 -23.32 -12.50
CA HIS A 140 -39.10 -23.38 -13.66
C HIS A 140 -38.73 -24.82 -14.00
N LEU A 141 -39.11 -25.25 -15.19
CA LEU A 141 -38.81 -26.54 -15.78
C LEU A 141 -37.75 -26.35 -16.88
N SER A 142 -36.91 -27.36 -17.06
CA SER A 142 -36.02 -27.46 -18.22
C SER A 142 -36.24 -28.81 -18.88
N ALA A 143 -36.33 -28.82 -20.21
CA ALA A 143 -36.44 -30.04 -21.00
C ALA A 143 -35.47 -29.96 -22.18
N GLU A 144 -34.99 -31.09 -22.67
CA GLU A 144 -34.18 -31.13 -23.89
C GLU A 144 -34.95 -30.55 -25.07
N ALA A 145 -34.25 -29.84 -25.96
CA ALA A 145 -34.84 -29.25 -27.16
C ALA A 145 -35.44 -30.30 -28.11
N SER A 146 -35.04 -31.58 -28.00
CA SER A 146 -35.63 -32.72 -28.69
C SER A 146 -37.09 -32.98 -28.29
N ARG A 147 -37.49 -32.59 -27.08
CA ARG A 147 -38.84 -32.79 -26.52
C ARG A 147 -39.76 -31.59 -26.71
N VAL A 148 -39.40 -30.67 -27.60
CA VAL A 148 -40.24 -29.53 -27.94
C VAL A 148 -41.56 -30.02 -28.56
N GLY A 149 -42.69 -29.65 -27.94
CA GLY A 149 -44.02 -30.13 -28.31
C GLY A 149 -44.51 -31.32 -27.49
N GLU A 150 -43.65 -32.00 -26.73
CA GLU A 150 -44.07 -33.02 -25.76
C GLU A 150 -44.55 -32.38 -24.45
N THR A 151 -45.32 -33.14 -23.66
CA THR A 151 -45.77 -32.72 -22.32
C THR A 151 -44.85 -33.31 -21.26
N VAL A 152 -44.28 -32.44 -20.42
CA VAL A 152 -43.45 -32.82 -19.27
C VAL A 152 -44.26 -32.60 -17.99
N SER A 153 -44.25 -33.58 -17.09
CA SER A 153 -44.92 -33.45 -15.80
C SER A 153 -44.08 -32.58 -14.86
N CYS A 154 -44.69 -31.56 -14.26
CA CYS A 154 -44.04 -30.72 -13.27
C CYS A 154 -43.79 -31.53 -11.98
N PRO A 155 -42.55 -31.56 -11.45
CA PRO A 155 -42.24 -32.33 -10.24
C PRO A 155 -42.93 -31.79 -8.99
N ASP A 156 -43.28 -30.50 -8.96
CA ASP A 156 -43.89 -29.87 -7.77
C ASP A 156 -45.41 -30.06 -7.71
N CYS A 157 -46.11 -29.92 -8.85
CA CYS A 157 -47.59 -29.96 -8.87
C CYS A 157 -48.18 -31.11 -9.69
N GLY A 158 -47.35 -31.91 -10.36
CA GLY A 158 -47.77 -33.05 -11.21
C GLY A 158 -48.40 -32.64 -12.55
N ALA A 159 -48.65 -31.35 -12.78
CA ALA A 159 -49.31 -30.89 -13.99
C ALA A 159 -48.50 -31.16 -15.26
N ALA A 160 -49.16 -31.70 -16.28
CA ALA A 160 -48.59 -31.88 -17.61
C ALA A 160 -48.43 -30.51 -18.29
N THR A 161 -47.20 -30.02 -18.39
CA THR A 161 -46.87 -28.74 -19.01
C THR A 161 -46.26 -28.99 -20.39
N PRO A 162 -46.86 -28.48 -21.48
CA PRO A 162 -46.29 -28.63 -22.82
C PRO A 162 -45.01 -27.80 -22.96
N VAL A 163 -43.95 -28.41 -23.49
CA VAL A 163 -42.69 -27.72 -23.79
C VAL A 163 -42.95 -26.75 -24.94
N PRO A 164 -42.74 -25.43 -24.75
CA PRO A 164 -43.07 -24.45 -25.78
C PRO A 164 -42.19 -24.63 -27.01
N VAL A 165 -42.81 -24.54 -28.18
CA VAL A 165 -42.10 -24.48 -29.47
C VAL A 165 -41.42 -23.12 -29.55
N THR A 166 -40.16 -23.07 -29.14
CA THR A 166 -39.34 -21.88 -29.36
C THR A 166 -39.18 -21.72 -30.86
N ALA A 167 -39.64 -20.59 -31.40
CA ALA A 167 -39.38 -20.21 -32.78
C ALA A 167 -37.87 -20.38 -33.05
N LYS A 168 -37.57 -21.09 -34.15
CA LYS A 168 -36.23 -21.43 -34.66
C LYS A 168 -35.17 -20.48 -34.08
N PRO A 169 -34.23 -20.97 -33.24
CA PRO A 169 -33.25 -20.09 -32.62
C PRO A 169 -32.62 -19.24 -33.71
N ALA A 170 -32.69 -17.91 -33.56
CA ALA A 170 -32.04 -16.97 -34.46
C ALA A 170 -30.64 -17.52 -34.69
N ALA A 171 -30.28 -17.70 -35.97
CA ALA A 171 -29.05 -18.36 -36.36
C ALA A 171 -27.94 -17.87 -35.44
N LYS A 172 -27.40 -18.78 -34.62
CA LYS A 172 -26.19 -18.53 -33.84
C LYS A 172 -25.24 -17.88 -34.81
N PHE A 173 -24.72 -16.70 -34.49
CA PHE A 173 -23.60 -16.12 -35.21
C PHE A 173 -22.61 -17.25 -35.40
N ALA A 174 -22.45 -17.69 -36.65
CA ALA A 174 -21.43 -18.66 -36.96
C ALA A 174 -20.13 -17.96 -36.61
N LEU A 175 -19.54 -18.34 -35.47
CA LEU A 175 -18.13 -18.14 -35.26
C LEU A 175 -17.49 -18.92 -36.39
N VAL A 176 -17.22 -18.22 -37.48
CA VAL A 176 -16.32 -18.68 -38.53
C VAL A 176 -15.05 -19.01 -37.79
N ALA A 177 -14.71 -20.30 -37.75
CA ALA A 177 -13.40 -20.77 -37.36
C ALA A 177 -12.43 -20.37 -38.49
N GLU A 178 -12.25 -19.07 -38.69
CA GLU A 178 -10.97 -18.58 -39.14
C GLU A 178 -10.02 -18.87 -37.99
N THR A 179 -9.00 -19.66 -38.29
CA THR A 179 -7.78 -19.72 -37.51
C THR A 179 -7.32 -18.28 -37.29
N TYR A 180 -7.66 -17.73 -36.13
CA TYR A 180 -7.01 -16.53 -35.64
C TYR A 180 -5.55 -16.91 -35.46
N ASP A 181 -4.71 -16.50 -36.41
CA ASP A 181 -3.33 -16.16 -36.08
C ASP A 181 -3.42 -15.21 -34.88
N VAL A 182 -2.78 -15.58 -33.77
CA VAL A 182 -2.71 -14.74 -32.57
C VAL A 182 -1.66 -13.64 -32.84
N ASP A 183 -1.80 -12.96 -33.96
CA ASP A 183 -1.11 -11.73 -34.27
C ASP A 183 -2.09 -10.59 -33.93
N ALA A 184 -1.77 -9.92 -32.82
CA ALA A 184 -2.41 -8.70 -32.34
C ALA A 184 -3.93 -8.80 -32.09
N ALA A 185 -4.32 -9.45 -30.98
CA ALA A 185 -5.54 -9.05 -30.28
C ALA A 185 -5.43 -7.54 -29.98
N PRO A 186 -6.45 -6.71 -30.32
CA PRO A 186 -6.43 -5.31 -29.88
C PRO A 186 -6.37 -5.32 -28.36
N GLU A 187 -5.33 -4.71 -27.80
CA GLU A 187 -5.20 -4.51 -26.37
C GLU A 187 -6.52 -3.93 -25.86
N VAL A 188 -7.29 -4.74 -25.12
CA VAL A 188 -8.41 -4.21 -24.36
C VAL A 188 -7.78 -3.22 -23.41
N ASP A 189 -8.11 -1.94 -23.59
CA ASP A 189 -7.56 -0.82 -22.85
C ASP A 189 -7.95 -0.97 -21.36
N THR A 190 -7.14 -1.74 -20.63
CA THR A 190 -7.28 -2.02 -19.20
C THR A 190 -7.22 -0.73 -18.39
N THR A 191 -6.64 0.33 -18.94
CA THR A 191 -6.61 1.68 -18.40
C THR A 191 -8.02 2.27 -18.27
N VAL A 192 -8.97 1.94 -19.16
CA VAL A 192 -10.36 2.43 -19.08
C VAL A 192 -11.17 1.75 -17.97
N LEU A 193 -10.90 0.46 -17.71
CA LEU A 193 -11.56 -0.27 -16.63
C LEU A 193 -11.00 0.12 -15.26
N ARG A 194 -9.68 0.32 -15.17
CA ARG A 194 -9.01 0.79 -13.96
C ARG A 194 -9.43 2.21 -13.59
N THR A 195 -9.54 3.12 -14.55
CA THR A 195 -10.02 4.49 -14.31
C THR A 195 -11.47 4.54 -13.82
N ARG A 196 -12.37 3.70 -14.33
CA ARG A 196 -13.76 3.65 -13.83
C ARG A 196 -13.87 3.13 -12.40
N PHE A 197 -13.02 2.19 -12.02
CA PHE A 197 -13.00 1.69 -10.64
C PHE A 197 -12.43 2.74 -9.68
N GLU A 198 -11.33 3.41 -10.06
CA GLU A 198 -10.76 4.53 -9.31
C GLU A 198 -11.78 5.68 -9.15
N GLU A 199 -12.51 6.04 -10.21
CA GLU A 199 -13.57 7.07 -10.19
C GLU A 199 -14.75 6.67 -9.26
N LEU A 200 -15.10 5.38 -9.19
CA LEU A 200 -16.13 4.85 -8.30
C LEU A 200 -15.70 4.87 -6.83
N VAL A 201 -14.43 4.53 -6.55
CA VAL A 201 -13.83 4.59 -5.20
C VAL A 201 -13.73 6.04 -4.74
N GLU A 202 -13.40 6.96 -5.65
CA GLU A 202 -13.36 8.39 -5.39
C GLU A 202 -14.76 9.02 -5.25
N ARG A 203 -15.82 8.43 -5.81
CA ARG A 203 -17.20 8.87 -5.50
C ARG A 203 -17.81 8.24 -4.25
N ALA A 204 -17.17 7.25 -3.66
CA ALA A 204 -17.73 6.56 -2.51
C ALA A 204 -17.73 7.45 -1.24
N PRO A 205 -18.75 7.34 -0.37
CA PRO A 205 -18.78 8.06 0.90
C PRO A 205 -17.55 7.74 1.76
N ALA A 206 -17.08 8.69 2.57
CA ALA A 206 -15.86 8.54 3.39
C ALA A 206 -15.84 7.25 4.25
N GLY A 207 -17.02 6.79 4.70
CA GLY A 207 -17.18 5.53 5.43
C GLY A 207 -16.91 4.27 4.60
N TYR A 208 -17.16 4.30 3.29
CA TYR A 208 -16.90 3.16 2.40
C TYR A 208 -15.42 3.04 2.03
N ARG A 209 -14.73 4.18 1.88
CA ARG A 209 -13.27 4.21 1.65
C ARG A 209 -12.50 3.67 2.86
N THR A 210 -12.95 4.02 4.07
CA THR A 210 -12.36 3.49 5.31
C THR A 210 -12.62 1.99 5.47
N LEU A 211 -13.79 1.48 5.07
CA LEU A 211 -14.07 0.04 5.08
C LEU A 211 -13.20 -0.74 4.07
N LEU A 212 -13.05 -0.25 2.84
CA LEU A 212 -12.17 -0.86 1.83
C LEU A 212 -10.70 -0.85 2.25
N ALA A 213 -10.23 0.22 2.88
CA ALA A 213 -8.87 0.31 3.40
C ALA A 213 -8.64 -0.66 4.58
N LYS A 214 -9.68 -0.87 5.40
CA LYS A 214 -9.64 -1.75 6.57
C LYS A 214 -9.73 -3.24 6.24
N ASP A 215 -10.36 -3.60 5.12
CA ASP A 215 -10.46 -4.98 4.62
C ASP A 215 -9.17 -5.49 3.96
N SER A 216 -8.23 -4.61 3.61
CA SER A 216 -6.88 -5.05 3.26
C SER A 216 -6.13 -5.45 4.54
N PRO A 217 -5.59 -6.68 4.64
CA PRO A 217 -4.84 -7.14 5.82
C PRO A 217 -3.60 -6.27 6.13
N GLU A 218 -3.13 -5.49 5.16
CA GLU A 218 -2.05 -4.52 5.33
C GLU A 218 -2.57 -3.09 5.64
N GLY A 219 -3.72 -2.69 5.08
CA GLY A 219 -4.31 -1.36 5.26
C GLY A 219 -4.80 -1.08 6.68
N GLY A 220 -5.31 -2.11 7.39
CA GLY A 220 -5.71 -1.97 8.78
C GLY A 220 -4.57 -1.65 9.76
N LYS A 221 -3.31 -2.01 9.43
CA LYS A 221 -2.13 -1.63 10.24
C LYS A 221 -1.64 -0.23 9.92
N ALA A 222 -1.72 0.17 8.65
CA ALA A 222 -1.32 1.50 8.20
C ALA A 222 -2.14 2.62 8.86
N GLU A 223 -3.44 2.42 9.07
CA GLU A 223 -4.30 3.42 9.71
C GLU A 223 -4.07 3.56 11.22
N ILE A 224 -3.68 2.47 11.92
CA ILE A 224 -3.40 2.50 13.36
C ILE A 224 -2.13 3.31 13.67
N ASP A 225 -1.19 3.34 12.73
CA ASP A 225 0.12 3.98 12.91
C ASP A 225 0.18 5.40 12.30
N ASN A 226 -0.88 5.86 11.64
CA ASN A 226 -0.97 7.22 11.10
C ASN A 226 -1.44 8.20 12.17
N GLU A 227 -0.56 9.09 12.59
CA GLU A 227 -0.90 10.13 13.55
C GLU A 227 -1.57 11.34 12.88
N SER A 228 -2.35 12.10 13.65
CA SER A 228 -2.81 13.41 13.20
C SER A 228 -1.70 14.44 13.37
N ALA A 229 -1.40 15.17 12.28
CA ALA A 229 -0.37 16.19 12.26
C ALA A 229 -0.61 17.36 13.25
N SER A 230 -1.85 17.55 13.70
CA SER A 230 -2.23 18.59 14.67
C SER A 230 -1.71 18.36 16.09
N THR A 231 -1.20 17.16 16.40
CA THR A 231 -0.80 16.78 17.76
C THR A 231 0.61 17.27 18.10
N PHE A 232 1.43 17.61 17.10
CA PHE A 232 2.84 17.92 17.30
C PHE A 232 3.11 19.41 17.36
N GLY A 233 3.72 19.85 18.47
CA GLY A 233 4.27 21.19 18.63
C GLY A 233 5.37 21.48 17.60
N TRP A 234 5.68 22.76 17.42
CA TRP A 234 6.56 23.28 16.38
C TRP A 234 7.97 22.66 16.49
N GLY A 235 8.33 21.76 15.56
CA GLY A 235 9.67 21.18 15.39
C GLY A 235 9.94 19.81 16.05
N ILE A 236 9.30 19.48 17.18
CA ILE A 236 9.59 18.23 17.94
C ILE A 236 9.14 16.98 17.16
N GLY A 237 8.06 17.09 16.38
CA GLY A 237 7.53 15.98 15.59
C GLY A 237 8.41 15.54 14.41
N LEU A 238 9.47 16.28 14.05
CA LEU A 238 10.30 15.97 12.89
C LEU A 238 11.01 14.61 13.04
N PHE A 239 11.45 14.30 14.26
CA PHE A 239 12.16 13.06 14.56
C PHE A 239 11.23 11.93 15.02
N ASP A 240 9.92 12.17 15.10
CA ASP A 240 9.01 11.15 15.58
C ASP A 240 8.91 9.96 14.61
N GLY A 241 8.94 8.77 15.18
CA GLY A 241 8.98 7.51 14.44
C GLY A 241 10.29 7.21 13.71
N LEU A 242 11.32 8.08 13.75
CA LEU A 242 12.61 7.80 13.10
C LEU A 242 13.22 6.50 13.65
N ALA A 243 13.35 6.38 14.98
CA ALA A 243 13.87 5.16 15.60
C ALA A 243 13.01 3.93 15.26
N THR A 244 11.69 4.07 15.28
CA THR A 244 10.76 2.98 14.94
C THR A 244 10.96 2.52 13.50
N ALA A 245 11.06 3.44 12.54
CA ALA A 245 11.29 3.14 11.12
C ALA A 245 12.61 2.39 10.92
N PHE A 246 13.69 2.82 11.59
CA PHE A 246 15.01 2.17 11.50
C PHE A 246 15.11 0.83 12.24
N THR A 247 14.21 0.52 13.17
CA THR A 247 14.13 -0.81 13.79
C THR A 247 13.40 -1.85 12.93
N GLN A 248 12.81 -1.45 11.81
CA GLN A 248 12.10 -2.38 10.93
C GLN A 248 13.06 -3.26 10.14
N SER A 249 12.78 -4.56 10.09
CA SER A 249 13.59 -5.54 9.35
C SER A 249 13.74 -5.19 7.87
N LYS A 250 12.67 -4.68 7.24
CA LYS A 250 12.70 -4.25 5.83
C LYS A 250 13.59 -3.02 5.61
N MET A 251 13.55 -2.04 6.51
CA MET A 251 14.42 -0.86 6.47
C MET A 251 15.88 -1.25 6.62
N LEU A 252 16.19 -2.13 7.58
CA LEU A 252 17.55 -2.66 7.77
C LEU A 252 18.03 -3.43 6.53
N LEU A 253 17.18 -4.25 5.92
CA LEU A 253 17.53 -4.98 4.70
C LEU A 253 17.82 -4.03 3.53
N ALA A 254 17.01 -2.99 3.35
CA ALA A 254 17.25 -1.97 2.34
C ALA A 254 18.56 -1.23 2.58
N TRP A 255 18.81 -0.79 3.83
CA TRP A 255 20.06 -0.16 4.23
C TRP A 255 21.29 -1.03 3.93
N PHE A 256 21.28 -2.30 4.36
CA PHE A 256 22.40 -3.22 4.10
C PHE A 256 22.59 -3.47 2.60
N GLY A 257 21.51 -3.71 1.85
CA GLY A 257 21.58 -3.94 0.41
C GLY A 257 22.15 -2.76 -0.36
N LEU A 258 21.73 -1.54 -0.03
CA LEU A 258 22.19 -0.32 -0.67
C LEU A 258 23.63 0.02 -0.28
N SER A 259 24.01 -0.20 0.98
CA SER A 259 25.39 -0.03 1.44
C SER A 259 26.34 -0.99 0.73
N PHE A 260 25.95 -2.26 0.57
CA PHE A 260 26.75 -3.24 -0.16
C PHE A 260 26.85 -2.90 -1.65
N GLY A 261 25.75 -2.45 -2.26
CA GLY A 261 25.75 -1.97 -3.65
C GLY A 261 26.69 -0.78 -3.85
N LEU A 262 26.68 0.19 -2.92
CA LEU A 262 27.56 1.35 -2.97
C LEU A 262 29.03 0.95 -2.81
N LEU A 263 29.32 0.05 -1.86
CA LEU A 263 30.67 -0.50 -1.68
C LEU A 263 31.16 -1.16 -2.97
N PHE A 264 30.32 -1.96 -3.62
CA PHE A 264 30.66 -2.59 -4.88
C PHE A 264 30.96 -1.55 -5.98
N VAL A 265 30.14 -0.51 -6.11
CA VAL A 265 30.37 0.62 -7.04
C VAL A 265 31.70 1.32 -6.75
N VAL A 266 32.00 1.65 -5.49
CA VAL A 266 33.25 2.31 -5.10
C VAL A 266 34.46 1.44 -5.42
N LEU A 267 34.38 0.12 -5.18
CA LEU A 267 35.45 -0.82 -5.54
C LEU A 267 35.64 -0.93 -7.06
N MET A 268 34.57 -0.90 -7.84
CA MET A 268 34.64 -0.88 -9.31
C MET A 268 35.33 0.39 -9.82
N ILE A 269 35.01 1.55 -9.24
CA ILE A 269 35.64 2.84 -9.56
C ILE A 269 37.12 2.82 -9.17
N ALA A 270 37.46 2.30 -7.99
CA ALA A 270 38.87 2.15 -7.58
C ALA A 270 39.65 1.21 -8.50
N ALA A 271 39.03 0.13 -8.97
CA ALA A 271 39.64 -0.78 -9.95
C ALA A 271 39.85 -0.10 -11.32
N LEU A 272 38.92 0.76 -11.74
CA LEU A 272 39.09 1.59 -12.94
C LEU A 272 40.29 2.53 -12.83
N ASP A 273 40.46 3.21 -11.70
CA ASP A 273 41.59 4.10 -11.46
C ASP A 273 42.94 3.35 -11.42
N ALA A 274 42.97 2.18 -10.79
CA ALA A 274 44.13 1.29 -10.79
C ALA A 274 44.50 0.81 -12.21
N LEU A 275 43.53 0.47 -13.05
CA LEU A 275 43.76 0.10 -14.45
C LEU A 275 44.23 1.30 -15.27
N ALA A 276 43.64 2.47 -15.09
CA ALA A 276 44.02 3.70 -15.79
C ALA A 276 45.46 4.11 -15.47
N SER A 277 45.90 3.94 -14.22
CA SER A 277 47.27 4.25 -13.78
C SER A 277 48.32 3.20 -14.17
N SER A 278 47.92 1.97 -14.48
CA SER A 278 48.86 0.86 -14.80
C SER A 278 49.69 1.06 -16.08
N GLY A 279 49.27 1.94 -16.99
CA GLY A 279 50.03 2.31 -18.20
C GLY A 279 50.41 1.13 -19.10
N GLY A 280 49.52 0.73 -20.01
CA GLY A 280 49.81 -0.30 -21.01
C GLY A 280 48.61 -0.62 -21.91
N MET A 281 48.85 -1.26 -23.06
CA MET A 281 47.79 -1.61 -24.02
C MET A 281 46.70 -2.49 -23.37
N TYR A 282 47.10 -3.48 -22.56
CA TYR A 282 46.15 -4.34 -21.83
C TYR A 282 45.37 -3.59 -20.74
N GLY A 283 45.99 -2.60 -20.09
CA GLY A 283 45.33 -1.74 -19.10
C GLY A 283 44.23 -0.88 -19.74
N TRP A 284 44.50 -0.31 -20.91
CA TRP A 284 43.49 0.46 -21.68
C TRP A 284 42.30 -0.39 -22.12
N ILE A 285 42.54 -1.59 -22.64
CA ILE A 285 41.46 -2.51 -23.04
C ILE A 285 40.63 -2.91 -21.81
N GLY A 286 41.29 -3.24 -20.70
CA GLY A 286 40.62 -3.56 -19.43
C GLY A 286 39.79 -2.38 -18.90
N MET A 287 40.31 -1.15 -18.98
CA MET A 287 39.62 0.05 -18.53
C MET A 287 38.34 0.31 -19.33
N ILE A 288 38.37 0.20 -20.67
CA ILE A 288 37.18 0.43 -21.50
C ILE A 288 36.08 -0.59 -21.18
N LEU A 289 36.43 -1.88 -21.04
CA LEU A 289 35.48 -2.93 -20.70
C LEU A 289 34.90 -2.74 -19.29
N LEU A 290 35.75 -2.36 -18.34
CA LEU A 290 35.33 -2.11 -16.95
C LEU A 290 34.50 -0.83 -16.83
N LEU A 291 34.73 0.17 -17.69
CA LEU A 291 34.03 1.45 -17.66
C LEU A 291 32.55 1.25 -17.99
N GLY A 292 32.25 0.52 -19.07
CA GLY A 292 30.87 0.22 -19.47
C GLY A 292 30.09 -0.52 -18.38
N THR A 293 30.72 -1.52 -17.75
CA THR A 293 30.10 -2.28 -16.65
C THR A 293 29.92 -1.43 -15.40
N THR A 294 30.91 -0.61 -15.03
CA THR A 294 30.81 0.31 -13.89
C THR A 294 29.70 1.32 -14.09
N VAL A 295 29.60 1.96 -15.27
CA VAL A 295 28.53 2.92 -15.57
C VAL A 295 27.16 2.27 -15.47
N PHE A 296 27.00 1.06 -16.01
CA PHE A 296 25.73 0.32 -15.92
C PHE A 296 25.36 -0.04 -14.48
N VAL A 297 26.30 -0.60 -13.71
CA VAL A 297 26.07 -0.99 -12.31
C VAL A 297 25.78 0.24 -11.45
N THR A 298 26.51 1.33 -11.63
CA THR A 298 26.26 2.60 -10.92
C THR A 298 24.89 3.16 -11.26
N ALA A 299 24.50 3.17 -12.55
CA ALA A 299 23.17 3.64 -12.95
C ALA A 299 22.06 2.79 -12.32
N MET A 300 22.20 1.46 -12.35
CA MET A 300 21.24 0.54 -11.75
C MET A 300 21.16 0.72 -10.22
N TRP A 301 22.30 0.84 -9.55
CA TRP A 301 22.34 1.11 -8.11
C TRP A 301 21.69 2.46 -7.76
N MET A 302 22.00 3.52 -8.52
CA MET A 302 21.41 4.84 -8.35
C MET A 302 19.89 4.83 -8.51
N THR A 303 19.37 4.10 -9.51
CA THR A 303 17.93 3.93 -9.70
C THR A 303 17.29 3.28 -8.47
N ILE A 304 17.83 2.16 -7.98
CA ILE A 304 17.33 1.47 -6.79
C ILE A 304 17.38 2.39 -5.56
N ALA A 305 18.51 3.08 -5.35
CA ALA A 305 18.69 4.00 -4.24
C ALA A 305 17.67 5.13 -4.25
N CYS A 306 17.47 5.78 -5.41
CA CYS A 306 16.49 6.86 -5.54
C CYS A 306 15.06 6.37 -5.31
N THR A 307 14.69 5.20 -5.82
CA THR A 307 13.35 4.62 -5.61
C THR A 307 13.13 4.30 -4.13
N VAL A 308 14.13 3.74 -3.44
CA VAL A 308 14.03 3.47 -2.00
C VAL A 308 13.93 4.76 -1.20
N CYS A 309 14.75 5.78 -1.49
CA CYS A 309 14.63 7.08 -0.83
C CYS A 309 13.27 7.73 -1.08
N TRP A 310 12.73 7.59 -2.30
CA TRP A 310 11.39 8.08 -2.63
C TRP A 310 10.29 7.38 -1.81
N THR A 311 10.30 6.05 -1.69
CA THR A 311 9.28 5.33 -0.93
C THR A 311 9.34 5.60 0.58
N VAL A 312 10.56 5.77 1.11
CA VAL A 312 10.79 6.21 2.50
C VAL A 312 10.23 7.61 2.71
N MET A 313 10.54 8.55 1.82
CA MET A 313 10.05 9.92 1.86
C MET A 313 8.52 9.98 1.75
N ASP A 314 7.93 9.26 0.78
CA ASP A 314 6.47 9.22 0.56
C ASP A 314 5.73 8.65 1.78
N SER A 315 6.20 7.52 2.31
CA SER A 315 5.64 6.94 3.53
C SER A 315 5.69 7.92 4.70
N ALA A 316 6.82 8.59 4.92
CA ALA A 316 6.96 9.60 5.96
C ALA A 316 6.06 10.84 5.72
N ALA A 317 5.85 11.23 4.45
CA ALA A 317 4.98 12.34 4.05
C ALA A 317 3.49 12.06 4.29
N THR A 318 3.07 10.79 4.30
CA THR A 318 1.69 10.41 4.69
C THR A 318 1.47 10.46 6.21
N GLY A 319 2.52 10.61 7.00
CA GLY A 319 2.48 10.56 8.46
C GLY A 319 2.73 9.17 9.05
N ALA A 320 3.00 8.17 8.21
CA ALA A 320 3.26 6.81 8.66
C ALA A 320 4.52 6.73 9.54
N ARG A 321 4.45 5.91 10.59
CA ARG A 321 5.61 5.59 11.45
C ARG A 321 6.50 4.47 10.90
N CYS A 322 6.08 3.89 9.78
CA CYS A 322 6.54 2.63 9.21
C CYS A 322 6.49 2.73 7.69
N VAL A 323 7.45 2.12 6.98
CA VAL A 323 7.40 2.04 5.51
C VAL A 323 6.68 0.75 5.12
N TYR A 324 5.50 0.86 4.52
CA TYR A 324 4.67 -0.29 4.17
C TYR A 324 4.96 -0.80 2.76
N ASN A 325 4.98 0.11 1.79
CA ASN A 325 5.06 -0.19 0.36
C ASN A 325 6.52 -0.14 -0.11
N TRP A 326 7.28 -1.18 0.24
CA TRP A 326 8.63 -1.34 -0.29
C TRP A 326 8.58 -1.66 -1.79
N PRO A 327 9.47 -1.05 -2.60
CA PRO A 327 9.47 -1.27 -4.04
C PRO A 327 9.74 -2.74 -4.35
N VAL A 328 8.85 -3.35 -5.12
CA VAL A 328 9.07 -4.66 -5.75
C VAL A 328 10.02 -4.50 -6.94
N PHE A 329 10.73 -5.56 -7.30
CA PHE A 329 11.67 -5.58 -8.43
C PHE A 329 10.95 -5.42 -9.78
N ASP A 330 10.60 -4.17 -10.10
CA ASP A 330 10.03 -3.76 -11.38
C ASP A 330 10.75 -2.50 -11.89
N PHE A 331 11.69 -2.71 -12.80
CA PHE A 331 12.51 -1.62 -13.36
C PHE A 331 11.68 -0.56 -14.10
N GLY A 332 10.50 -0.93 -14.63
CA GLY A 332 9.62 0.02 -15.33
C GLY A 332 9.03 1.06 -14.39
N GLU A 333 8.65 0.63 -13.18
CA GLU A 333 8.07 1.51 -12.15
C GLU A 333 9.13 2.35 -11.43
N TRP A 334 10.39 1.94 -11.47
CA TRP A 334 11.48 2.63 -10.76
C TRP A 334 12.05 3.84 -11.50
N ALA A 335 11.94 3.86 -12.83
CA ALA A 335 12.53 4.91 -13.65
C ALA A 335 11.95 6.32 -13.34
N PRO A 336 10.62 6.52 -13.19
CA PRO A 336 10.08 7.87 -12.97
C PRO A 336 10.51 8.51 -11.64
N PRO A 337 10.46 7.83 -10.47
CA PRO A 337 10.99 8.38 -9.22
C PRO A 337 12.49 8.68 -9.31
N ALA A 338 13.27 7.78 -9.91
CA ALA A 338 14.70 7.96 -10.05
C ALA A 338 15.05 9.18 -10.89
N VAL A 339 14.41 9.35 -12.05
CA VAL A 339 14.60 10.53 -12.91
C VAL A 339 14.21 11.82 -12.18
N THR A 340 13.11 11.78 -11.41
CA THR A 340 12.64 12.95 -10.63
C THR A 340 13.67 13.37 -9.59
N VAL A 341 14.15 12.43 -8.78
CA VAL A 341 15.16 12.68 -7.74
C VAL A 341 16.49 13.13 -8.35
N VAL A 342 16.98 12.47 -9.39
CA VAL A 342 18.23 12.83 -10.08
C VAL A 342 18.12 14.23 -10.70
N PHE A 343 17.01 14.53 -11.38
CA PHE A 343 16.80 15.86 -11.95
C PHE A 343 16.73 16.94 -10.85
N ALA A 344 16.03 16.67 -9.75
CA ALA A 344 16.00 17.58 -8.60
C ALA A 344 17.40 17.84 -8.03
N MET A 345 18.23 16.80 -7.87
CA MET A 345 19.61 16.94 -7.39
C MET A 345 20.46 17.80 -8.34
N ILE A 346 20.38 17.56 -9.65
CA ILE A 346 21.12 18.34 -10.65
C ILE A 346 20.72 19.81 -10.59
N VAL A 347 19.42 20.11 -10.59
CA VAL A 347 18.92 21.50 -10.54
C VAL A 347 19.29 22.15 -9.21
N ALA A 348 19.21 21.42 -8.09
CA ALA A 348 19.56 21.89 -6.77
C ALA A 348 21.06 22.22 -6.61
N ALA A 349 21.94 21.54 -7.34
CA ALA A 349 23.37 21.79 -7.32
C ALA A 349 23.78 23.10 -8.05
N ILE A 350 22.94 23.61 -8.96
CA ILE A 350 23.26 24.78 -9.79
C ILE A 350 23.56 26.04 -8.96
N PRO A 351 22.69 26.49 -8.01
CA PRO A 351 22.95 27.71 -7.24
C PRO A 351 24.25 27.66 -6.43
N GLY A 352 24.56 26.50 -5.84
CA GLY A 352 25.81 26.30 -5.11
C GLY A 352 27.04 26.38 -6.03
N SER A 353 26.96 25.76 -7.20
CA SER A 353 28.04 25.79 -8.19
C SER A 353 28.32 27.21 -8.70
N ILE A 354 27.26 27.99 -8.94
CA ILE A 354 27.38 29.41 -9.33
C ILE A 354 27.99 30.23 -8.19
N ALA A 355 27.54 30.02 -6.94
CA ALA A 355 28.08 30.74 -5.79
C ALA A 355 29.59 30.48 -5.59
N GLY A 356 30.04 29.23 -5.73
CA GLY A 356 31.46 28.87 -5.64
C GLY A 356 32.34 29.53 -6.71
N GLN A 357 31.78 29.84 -7.88
CA GLN A 357 32.49 30.57 -8.94
C GLN A 357 32.50 32.10 -8.74
N LEU A 358 31.45 32.65 -8.09
CA LEU A 358 31.31 34.09 -7.88
C LEU A 358 32.11 34.61 -6.67
N ILE A 359 32.36 33.76 -5.67
CA ILE A 359 33.06 34.16 -4.45
C ILE A 359 34.58 34.05 -4.67
N PRO A 360 35.35 35.15 -4.65
CA PRO A 360 36.79 35.09 -4.75
C PRO A 360 37.37 34.34 -3.55
N ASN A 361 38.34 33.44 -3.79
CA ASN A 361 38.91 32.58 -2.77
C ASN A 361 37.88 31.66 -2.07
N ALA A 362 36.75 31.33 -2.72
CA ALA A 362 35.79 30.36 -2.18
C ALA A 362 36.45 29.02 -1.80
N THR A 363 37.42 28.58 -2.59
CA THR A 363 38.19 27.35 -2.36
C THR A 363 39.22 27.46 -1.22
N SER A 364 39.42 28.64 -0.63
CA SER A 364 40.26 28.78 0.57
C SER A 364 39.46 28.61 1.87
N LEU A 365 38.15 28.38 1.78
CA LEU A 365 37.35 28.03 2.95
C LEU A 365 37.73 26.63 3.47
N PRO A 366 37.49 26.35 4.75
CA PRO A 366 37.68 25.01 5.29
C PRO A 366 36.85 23.98 4.52
N TRP A 367 37.39 22.78 4.43
CA TRP A 367 36.67 21.61 3.93
C TRP A 367 35.30 21.47 4.64
N PRO A 368 34.20 21.16 3.92
CA PRO A 368 34.14 20.71 2.52
C PRO A 368 34.07 21.83 1.47
N LEU A 369 34.11 23.12 1.83
CA LEU A 369 33.92 24.24 0.90
C LEU A 369 35.16 24.62 0.08
N ASP A 370 36.24 23.85 0.22
CA ASP A 370 37.50 24.01 -0.51
C ASP A 370 37.40 23.59 -1.99
N SER A 371 36.31 22.93 -2.39
CA SER A 371 36.10 22.40 -3.73
C SER A 371 34.78 22.87 -4.37
N VAL A 372 34.73 22.90 -5.70
CA VAL A 372 33.48 23.16 -6.45
C VAL A 372 32.39 22.18 -6.06
N PHE A 373 32.74 20.90 -5.85
CA PHE A 373 31.81 19.87 -5.41
C PHE A 373 31.20 20.15 -4.04
N GLY A 374 31.99 20.68 -3.10
CA GLY A 374 31.48 21.11 -1.80
C GLY A 374 30.47 22.24 -1.91
N TRP A 375 30.74 23.24 -2.75
CA TRP A 375 29.79 24.30 -3.04
C TRP A 375 28.51 23.78 -3.70
N SER A 376 28.63 22.87 -4.68
CA SER A 376 27.48 22.20 -5.29
C SER A 376 26.67 21.41 -4.26
N ALA A 377 27.32 20.69 -3.35
CA ALA A 377 26.67 19.91 -2.30
C ALA A 377 25.92 20.80 -1.30
N VAL A 378 26.50 21.93 -0.90
CA VAL A 378 25.83 22.91 -0.05
C VAL A 378 24.63 23.53 -0.77
N GLY A 379 24.77 23.89 -2.04
CA GLY A 379 23.65 24.35 -2.87
C GLY A 379 22.52 23.31 -2.93
N ALA A 380 22.89 22.05 -3.19
CA ALA A 380 21.96 20.94 -3.25
C ALA A 380 21.24 20.75 -1.91
N MET A 381 21.95 20.77 -0.79
CA MET A 381 21.37 20.61 0.56
C MET A 381 20.26 21.63 0.85
N PHE A 382 20.39 22.88 0.38
CA PHE A 382 19.39 23.92 0.60
C PHE A 382 18.26 23.88 -0.44
N ALA A 383 18.58 23.72 -1.72
CA ALA A 383 17.61 23.80 -2.81
C ALA A 383 16.84 22.49 -3.03
N PHE A 384 17.45 21.34 -2.80
CA PHE A 384 16.87 20.02 -3.06
C PHE A 384 15.55 19.79 -2.33
N PRO A 385 15.42 20.04 -1.00
CA PRO A 385 14.15 19.90 -0.28
C PRO A 385 13.01 20.69 -0.92
N VAL A 386 13.29 21.92 -1.34
CA VAL A 386 12.28 22.81 -1.92
C VAL A 386 11.86 22.28 -3.30
N ILE A 387 12.83 21.86 -4.11
CA ILE A 387 12.59 21.38 -5.48
C ILE A 387 11.82 20.06 -5.45
N VAL A 388 12.29 19.07 -4.68
CA VAL A 388 11.65 17.74 -4.66
C VAL A 388 10.25 17.77 -4.05
N LEU A 389 10.02 18.59 -3.01
CA LEU A 389 8.67 18.81 -2.48
C LEU A 389 7.78 19.57 -3.45
N SER A 390 8.35 20.46 -4.27
CA SER A 390 7.58 21.16 -5.32
C SER A 390 7.16 20.20 -6.42
N GLN A 391 8.04 19.28 -6.82
CA GLN A 391 7.73 18.22 -7.78
C GLN A 391 6.68 17.25 -7.24
N LEU A 392 6.76 16.89 -5.96
CA LEU A 392 5.77 16.05 -5.28
C LEU A 392 4.40 16.74 -5.23
N ASN A 393 4.36 18.02 -4.86
CA ASN A 393 3.12 18.78 -4.72
C ASN A 393 2.39 19.02 -6.06
N GLU A 394 3.14 19.27 -7.13
CA GLU A 394 2.57 19.52 -8.46
C GLU A 394 2.47 18.24 -9.32
N THR A 395 2.94 17.09 -8.81
CA THR A 395 3.04 15.82 -9.55
C THR A 395 3.77 15.96 -10.89
N SER A 396 4.79 16.83 -10.95
CA SER A 396 5.48 17.18 -12.18
C SER A 396 6.98 17.33 -11.94
N MET A 397 7.79 16.64 -12.73
CA MET A 397 9.26 16.72 -12.66
C MET A 397 9.81 18.13 -12.97
N TRP A 398 9.04 18.94 -13.71
CA TRP A 398 9.44 20.29 -14.11
C TRP A 398 9.05 21.38 -13.10
N ALA A 399 8.32 21.02 -12.05
CA ALA A 399 7.89 21.96 -11.01
C ALA A 399 9.03 22.27 -10.04
N ILE A 400 9.99 23.09 -10.48
CA ILE A 400 11.16 23.48 -9.67
C ILE A 400 10.74 24.24 -8.41
N LEU A 401 9.72 25.09 -8.49
CA LEU A 401 9.20 25.89 -7.38
C LEU A 401 7.67 25.89 -7.37
N SER A 402 7.07 25.31 -6.34
CA SER A 402 5.62 25.37 -6.11
C SER A 402 5.27 26.49 -5.12
N PRO A 403 4.28 27.34 -5.44
CA PRO A 403 3.73 28.33 -4.50
C PRO A 403 3.13 27.69 -3.24
N GLY A 404 2.73 26.41 -3.29
CA GLY A 404 2.28 25.65 -2.13
C GLY A 404 3.42 25.46 -1.12
N VAL A 405 4.56 24.95 -1.60
CA VAL A 405 5.76 24.70 -0.78
C VAL A 405 6.35 26.00 -0.23
N LEU A 406 6.44 27.07 -1.03
CA LEU A 406 6.92 28.36 -0.55
C LEU A 406 6.02 28.96 0.54
N ARG A 407 4.71 28.72 0.50
CA ARG A 407 3.81 29.12 1.59
C ARG A 407 4.12 28.36 2.87
N THR A 408 4.47 27.07 2.80
CA THR A 408 4.77 26.30 4.01
C THR A 408 6.01 26.84 4.73
N MET A 409 7.01 27.36 4.01
CA MET A 409 8.18 28.03 4.62
C MET A 409 7.78 29.26 5.45
N ARG A 410 6.73 29.99 5.03
CA ARG A 410 6.20 31.14 5.76
C ARG A 410 5.36 30.74 6.97
N TYR A 411 4.58 29.67 6.86
CA TYR A 411 3.66 29.24 7.94
C TYR A 411 4.32 28.31 8.97
N ALA A 412 5.37 27.58 8.59
CA ALA A 412 6.10 26.65 9.46
C ALA A 412 7.63 26.90 9.46
N PRO A 413 8.11 28.14 9.69
CA PRO A 413 9.54 28.48 9.57
C PRO A 413 10.42 27.72 10.56
N VAL A 414 9.91 27.44 11.78
CA VAL A 414 10.65 26.70 12.81
C VAL A 414 10.89 25.25 12.38
N THR A 415 9.90 24.60 11.75
CA THR A 415 10.03 23.22 11.25
C THR A 415 11.04 23.15 10.11
N TRP A 416 11.00 24.10 9.18
CA TRP A 416 12.00 24.20 8.11
C TRP A 416 13.42 24.45 8.66
N LEU A 417 13.57 25.36 9.63
CA LEU A 417 14.86 25.62 10.26
C LEU A 417 15.40 24.39 10.99
N ALA A 418 14.54 23.68 11.72
CA ALA A 418 14.90 22.43 12.39
C ALA A 418 15.35 21.37 11.39
N PHE A 419 14.63 21.22 10.27
CA PHE A 419 15.03 20.33 9.19
C PHE A 419 16.40 20.70 8.62
N TYR A 420 16.62 21.97 8.25
CA TYR A 420 17.92 22.38 7.70
C TYR A 420 19.08 22.25 8.68
N ALA A 421 18.86 22.53 9.96
CA ALA A 421 19.86 22.30 10.99
C ALA A 421 20.22 20.81 11.12
N SER A 422 19.22 19.94 11.04
CA SER A 422 19.39 18.48 11.08
C SER A 422 20.10 17.96 9.83
N ALA A 423 19.66 18.40 8.65
CA ALA A 423 20.27 18.07 7.36
C ALA A 423 21.73 18.51 7.30
N PHE A 424 22.04 19.72 7.78
CA PHE A 424 23.41 20.22 7.87
C PHE A 424 24.26 19.36 8.81
N GLY A 425 23.76 19.04 10.00
CA GLY A 425 24.46 18.18 10.94
C GLY A 425 24.70 16.76 10.41
N LEU A 426 23.72 16.21 9.69
CA LEU A 426 23.81 14.91 9.04
C LEU A 426 24.84 14.92 7.90
N ALA A 427 24.76 15.86 6.96
CA ALA A 427 25.64 15.90 5.79
C ALA A 427 27.06 16.37 6.13
N VAL A 428 27.20 17.53 6.79
CA VAL A 428 28.53 18.07 7.12
C VAL A 428 29.16 17.29 8.27
N GLY A 429 28.38 16.86 9.26
CA GLY A 429 28.91 16.07 10.37
C GLY A 429 29.45 14.71 9.90
N SER A 430 28.74 14.01 9.00
CA SER A 430 29.21 12.73 8.47
C SER A 430 30.46 12.87 7.63
N MET A 431 30.52 13.93 6.81
CA MET A 431 31.69 14.32 6.05
C MET A 431 32.91 14.47 6.98
N TRP A 432 32.82 15.29 8.03
CA TRP A 432 33.94 15.52 8.95
C TRP A 432 34.40 14.25 9.66
N ILE A 433 33.45 13.43 10.12
CA ILE A 433 33.76 12.13 10.74
C ILE A 433 34.39 11.19 9.72
N GLY A 434 33.92 11.21 8.47
CA GLY A 434 34.43 10.39 7.38
C GLY A 434 35.88 10.73 7.03
N GLU A 435 36.24 12.01 7.01
CA GLU A 435 37.61 12.45 6.78
C GLU A 435 38.56 11.97 7.89
N ASP A 436 38.19 12.19 9.15
CA ASP A 436 38.99 11.74 10.31
C ASP A 436 39.14 10.21 10.35
N LEU A 437 38.06 9.49 10.01
CA LEU A 437 38.06 8.04 9.94
C LEU A 437 38.91 7.52 8.77
N ALA A 438 38.87 8.19 7.62
CA ALA A 438 39.72 7.88 6.48
C ALA A 438 41.20 8.13 6.78
N ALA A 439 41.53 9.22 7.49
CA ALA A 439 42.88 9.48 7.95
C ALA A 439 43.38 8.42 8.95
N SER A 440 42.49 7.93 9.82
CA SER A 440 42.84 6.97 10.89
C SER A 440 42.91 5.51 10.42
N MET A 441 41.96 5.06 9.59
CA MET A 441 41.83 3.66 9.16
C MET A 441 42.39 3.40 7.75
N GLY A 442 42.77 4.46 7.03
CA GLY A 442 43.19 4.37 5.64
C GLY A 442 42.07 3.81 4.75
N PRO A 443 42.39 2.97 3.74
CA PRO A 443 41.41 2.42 2.81
C PRO A 443 40.29 1.59 3.45
N TRP A 444 40.51 1.04 4.65
CA TRP A 444 39.51 0.24 5.36
C TRP A 444 38.36 1.08 5.92
N SER A 445 38.50 2.40 6.00
CA SER A 445 37.43 3.31 6.42
C SER A 445 36.18 3.18 5.55
N VAL A 446 36.33 2.78 4.28
CA VAL A 446 35.23 2.61 3.32
C VAL A 446 34.15 1.63 3.82
N PHE A 447 34.53 0.61 4.59
CA PHE A 447 33.58 -0.37 5.14
C PHE A 447 32.71 0.20 6.27
N VAL A 448 33.10 1.34 6.85
CA VAL A 448 32.38 2.02 7.91
C VAL A 448 31.67 3.27 7.36
N ILE A 449 32.37 4.06 6.54
CA ILE A 449 31.83 5.31 5.98
C ILE A 449 30.62 5.02 5.08
N LEU A 450 30.70 4.05 4.17
CA LEU A 450 29.61 3.84 3.20
C LEU A 450 28.28 3.40 3.86
N PRO A 451 28.27 2.44 4.81
CA PRO A 451 27.03 2.13 5.51
C PRO A 451 26.49 3.31 6.34
N VAL A 452 27.36 4.08 6.98
CA VAL A 452 26.94 5.26 7.76
C VAL A 452 26.34 6.33 6.85
N GLU A 453 26.98 6.61 5.72
CA GLU A 453 26.50 7.60 4.75
C GLU A 453 25.12 7.21 4.19
N PHE A 454 24.93 5.94 3.82
CA PHE A 454 23.64 5.51 3.32
C PHE A 454 22.55 5.51 4.41
N LEU A 455 22.92 5.25 5.67
CA LEU A 455 22.00 5.41 6.80
C LEU A 455 21.55 6.87 6.94
N ILE A 456 22.47 7.81 6.72
CA ILE A 456 22.20 9.25 6.74
C ILE A 456 21.28 9.64 5.58
N ASP A 457 21.49 9.13 4.37
CA ASP A 457 20.62 9.40 3.22
C ASP A 457 19.17 8.94 3.48
N LEU A 458 18.99 7.74 4.05
CA LEU A 458 17.67 7.25 4.44
C LEU A 458 17.04 8.11 5.55
N ALA A 459 17.85 8.54 6.52
CA ALA A 459 17.38 9.42 7.59
C ALA A 459 16.98 10.80 7.03
N TYR A 460 17.74 11.33 6.08
CA TYR A 460 17.43 12.56 5.37
C TYR A 460 16.11 12.45 4.60
N ALA A 461 15.92 11.38 3.82
CA ALA A 461 14.68 11.11 3.09
C ALA A 461 13.47 11.01 4.05
N TRP A 462 13.64 10.35 5.19
CA TRP A 462 12.61 10.27 6.23
C TRP A 462 12.26 11.64 6.82
N LEU A 463 13.27 12.42 7.24
CA LEU A 463 13.08 13.76 7.79
C LEU A 463 12.43 14.71 6.78
N LEU A 464 12.75 14.58 5.50
CA LEU A 464 12.17 15.35 4.42
C LEU A 464 10.68 15.01 4.22
N GLY A 465 10.32 13.73 4.26
CA GLY A 465 8.90 13.31 4.27
C GLY A 465 8.15 13.85 5.48
N ARG A 466 8.74 13.76 6.68
CA ARG A 466 8.16 14.34 7.91
C ARG A 466 7.99 15.86 7.83
N LEU A 467 8.95 16.56 7.23
CA LEU A 467 8.83 17.99 6.96
C LEU A 467 7.61 18.27 6.07
N ALA A 468 7.43 17.52 4.97
CA ALA A 468 6.30 17.67 4.07
C ALA A 468 4.96 17.51 4.80
N TRP A 469 4.87 16.47 5.63
CA TRP A 469 3.68 16.15 6.42
C TRP A 469 3.31 17.26 7.43
N ILE A 470 4.27 17.68 8.26
CA ILE A 470 4.05 18.71 9.29
C ILE A 470 3.77 20.07 8.65
N ALA A 471 4.58 20.46 7.67
CA ALA A 471 4.47 21.76 7.02
C ALA A 471 3.18 21.86 6.17
N GLY A 472 2.74 20.77 5.56
CA GLY A 472 1.47 20.67 4.85
C GLY A 472 0.27 20.84 5.78
N ALA A 473 0.31 20.23 6.97
CA ALA A 473 -0.75 20.35 7.97
C ALA A 473 -0.84 21.75 8.60
N ALA A 474 0.30 22.42 8.77
CA ALA A 474 0.35 23.77 9.32
C ALA A 474 -0.15 24.85 8.34
N THR A 475 -0.18 24.55 7.04
CA THR A 475 -0.51 25.53 6.00
C THR A 475 -2.03 25.57 5.76
N PRO A 476 -2.70 26.73 5.94
CA PRO A 476 -4.12 26.84 5.67
C PRO A 476 -4.42 26.50 4.21
N ARG A 477 -5.35 25.57 3.96
CA ARG A 477 -5.84 25.31 2.61
C ARG A 477 -6.53 26.57 2.11
N SER A 478 -6.03 27.13 1.02
CA SER A 478 -6.69 28.26 0.37
C SER A 478 -8.00 27.76 -0.24
N VAL A 479 -9.11 27.96 0.47
CA VAL A 479 -10.48 27.60 0.05
C VAL A 479 -10.85 28.17 -1.33
N ALA A 480 -10.14 29.19 -1.79
CA ALA A 480 -10.54 30.02 -2.92
C ALA A 480 -10.34 29.44 -4.34
N ALA A 481 -9.73 28.27 -4.52
CA ALA A 481 -9.40 27.75 -5.86
C ALA A 481 -10.27 26.57 -6.34
N ASP A 482 -10.95 25.86 -5.43
CA ASP A 482 -11.70 24.64 -5.77
C ASP A 482 -13.15 24.91 -6.19
N ASP A 483 -13.71 26.08 -5.83
CA ASP A 483 -15.07 26.48 -6.24
C ASP A 483 -15.17 26.99 -7.70
N ARG A 484 -14.11 26.88 -8.52
CA ARG A 484 -14.09 27.36 -9.92
C ARG A 484 -13.68 26.32 -10.98
N ARG A 485 -13.68 25.03 -10.66
CA ARG A 485 -13.49 23.97 -11.66
C ARG A 485 -14.73 23.12 -11.83
#